data_AF-A0A941WEL2-F1
#
_entry.id   AF-A0A941WEL2-F1
#
_cell.length_a   1.000
_cell.length_b   1.000
_cell.length_c   1.000
_cell.angle_alpha   90.00
_cell.angle_beta   90.00
_cell.angle_gamma   90.00
#
_symmetry.space_group_name_H-M   'P 1'
#
loop_
_entity.id
_entity.type
_entity.pdbx_description
1 polymer ?
#
loop_
_entity_poly.entity_id
_entity_poly.type
_entity_poly.pdbx_seq_one_letter_code
_entity_poly.pdbx_strand_id
1 'polypeptide(L)'
;MQAYITGIALLLGFLPTFSQQADSLAWYLETAARNNPLVNSNFALYKASLEKIPQAGAYEDPELDIGVFVKPMETLSGKQIADFTLMQMFPWFGTRKAARNEATEMSRTAYEQFREARNNLFYEVKSQWYQLCNLNEQYKNTQANLALLEQLEKLALNRYSAPSANAPASTVTPITGNVVTPPASSGNSMDNMGGMGSSSQATPQGSPAGNS
;
A
#
# COMPACT_ATOMS: atom_id res chain seq x y z
N MET A 1 -4.12 -18.64 53.09
CA MET A 1 -3.99 -19.04 51.67
C MET A 1 -5.24 -18.75 50.84
N GLN A 2 -6.45 -18.93 51.38
CA GLN A 2 -7.71 -18.71 50.65
C GLN A 2 -7.95 -17.26 50.20
N ALA A 3 -7.48 -16.25 50.96
CA ALA A 3 -7.65 -14.83 50.64
C ALA A 3 -6.80 -14.33 49.45
N TYR A 4 -5.68 -15.00 49.14
CA TYR A 4 -4.82 -14.62 48.01
C TYR A 4 -5.39 -15.18 46.69
N ILE A 5 -6.02 -16.35 46.75
CA ILE A 5 -6.66 -17.00 45.61
C ILE A 5 -7.89 -16.19 45.16
N THR A 6 -8.68 -15.66 46.08
CA THR A 6 -9.78 -14.73 45.76
C THR A 6 -9.27 -13.38 45.24
N GLY A 7 -8.14 -12.87 45.75
CA GLY A 7 -7.52 -11.65 45.23
C GLY A 7 -7.02 -11.78 43.78
N ILE A 8 -6.44 -12.92 43.42
CA ILE A 8 -5.97 -13.21 42.06
C ILE A 8 -7.16 -13.43 41.11
N ALA A 9 -8.23 -14.09 41.57
CA ALA A 9 -9.45 -14.27 40.79
C ALA A 9 -10.17 -12.94 40.50
N LEU A 10 -10.13 -11.98 41.42
CA LEU A 10 -10.72 -10.65 41.23
C LEU A 10 -9.86 -9.76 40.30
N LEU A 11 -8.54 -9.98 40.26
CA LEU A 11 -7.64 -9.32 39.30
C LEU A 11 -7.79 -9.87 37.87
N LEU A 12 -8.16 -11.14 37.71
CA LEU A 12 -8.41 -11.80 36.40
C LEU A 12 -9.82 -11.56 35.83
N GLY A 13 -10.76 -11.05 36.63
CA GLY A 13 -12.14 -10.76 36.20
C GLY A 13 -12.33 -9.42 35.49
N PHE A 14 -11.29 -8.57 35.46
CA PHE A 14 -11.31 -7.23 34.85
C PHE A 14 -10.50 -7.19 33.54
N LEU A 15 -10.67 -8.19 32.68
CA LEU A 15 -10.29 -8.01 31.29
C LEU A 15 -11.36 -7.11 30.65
N PRO A 16 -11.02 -5.93 30.11
CA PRO A 16 -11.97 -5.22 29.28
C PRO A 16 -12.32 -6.16 28.13
N THR A 17 -13.57 -6.61 28.10
CA THR A 17 -14.18 -7.13 26.88
C THR A 17 -13.98 -6.03 25.85
N PHE A 18 -13.00 -6.21 24.96
CA PHE A 18 -12.94 -5.45 23.73
C PHE A 18 -14.23 -5.80 23.00
N SER A 19 -15.23 -4.93 23.12
CA SER A 19 -16.42 -4.99 22.28
C SER A 19 -15.93 -5.09 20.85
N GLN A 20 -16.21 -6.23 20.19
CA GLN A 20 -15.97 -6.38 18.77
C GLN A 20 -16.86 -5.36 18.06
N GLN A 21 -16.27 -4.22 17.75
CA GLN A 21 -16.89 -3.18 16.97
C GLN A 21 -17.17 -3.80 15.60
N ALA A 22 -18.41 -3.67 15.12
CA ALA A 22 -18.92 -4.40 13.96
C ALA A 22 -17.89 -4.52 12.83
N ASP A 23 -17.58 -5.76 12.46
CA ASP A 23 -16.61 -6.12 11.42
C ASP A 23 -17.01 -5.46 10.10
N SER A 24 -16.38 -4.33 9.79
CA SER A 24 -16.65 -3.54 8.61
C SER A 24 -15.35 -3.23 7.91
N LEU A 25 -15.33 -3.33 6.59
CA LEU A 25 -14.16 -3.02 5.77
C LEU A 25 -13.58 -1.63 6.09
N ALA A 26 -14.45 -0.66 6.38
CA ALA A 26 -14.04 0.69 6.76
C ALA A 26 -13.22 0.70 8.07
N TRP A 27 -13.64 -0.08 9.08
CA TRP A 27 -12.93 -0.19 10.35
C TRP A 27 -11.53 -0.81 10.16
N TYR A 28 -11.41 -1.86 9.35
CA TYR A 28 -10.11 -2.48 9.05
C TYR A 28 -9.19 -1.54 8.27
N LEU A 29 -9.74 -0.76 7.32
CA LEU A 29 -8.96 0.22 6.58
C LEU A 29 -8.43 1.34 7.48
N GLU A 30 -9.26 1.86 8.39
CA GLU A 30 -8.83 2.89 9.34
C GLU A 30 -7.77 2.35 10.32
N THR A 31 -8.01 1.16 10.87
CA THR A 31 -7.10 0.51 11.80
C THR A 31 -5.75 0.21 11.13
N ALA A 32 -5.78 -0.33 9.91
CA ALA A 32 -4.57 -0.59 9.13
C ALA A 32 -3.83 0.72 8.80
N ALA A 33 -4.55 1.77 8.37
CA ALA A 33 -3.93 3.07 8.06
C ALA A 33 -3.18 3.65 9.27
N ARG A 34 -3.79 3.56 10.47
CA ARG A 34 -3.24 4.15 11.69
C ARG A 34 -2.03 3.37 12.23
N ASN A 35 -2.07 2.04 12.13
CA ASN A 35 -1.09 1.17 12.76
C ASN A 35 0.04 0.71 11.83
N ASN A 36 0.02 1.05 10.53
CA ASN A 36 1.05 0.58 9.60
C ASN A 36 2.35 1.40 9.72
N PRO A 37 3.49 0.78 10.08
CA PRO A 37 4.76 1.49 10.24
C PRO A 37 5.33 2.01 8.91
N LEU A 38 5.06 1.35 7.79
CA LEU A 38 5.53 1.75 6.45
C LEU A 38 4.84 3.04 5.99
N VAL A 39 3.53 3.18 6.23
CA VAL A 39 2.81 4.42 5.90
C VAL A 39 3.28 5.57 6.79
N ASN A 40 3.47 5.31 8.08
CA ASN A 40 3.94 6.30 9.04
C ASN A 40 5.37 6.77 8.77
N SER A 41 6.29 5.87 8.38
CA SER A 41 7.66 6.24 8.03
C SER A 41 7.71 7.13 6.77
N ASN A 42 6.97 6.76 5.72
CA ASN A 42 6.88 7.58 4.51
C ASN A 42 6.24 8.96 4.77
N PHE A 43 5.25 9.02 5.66
CA PHE A 43 4.68 10.30 6.08
C PHE A 43 5.70 11.18 6.81
N ALA A 44 6.51 10.61 7.69
CA ALA A 44 7.58 11.32 8.38
C ALA A 44 8.65 11.83 7.38
N LEU A 45 9.02 11.02 6.38
CA LEU A 45 9.95 11.42 5.31
C LEU A 45 9.41 12.58 4.48
N TYR A 46 8.13 12.52 4.09
CA TYR A 46 7.46 13.62 3.40
C TYR A 46 7.48 14.90 4.24
N LYS A 47 7.14 14.81 5.53
CA LYS A 47 7.21 15.98 6.43
C LYS A 47 8.62 16.55 6.53
N ALA A 48 9.63 15.70 6.67
CA ALA A 48 11.03 16.11 6.69
C ALA A 48 11.45 16.78 5.37
N SER A 49 10.96 16.30 4.21
CA SER A 49 11.25 16.94 2.93
C SER A 49 10.64 18.34 2.80
N LEU A 50 9.42 18.56 3.33
CA LEU A 50 8.79 19.88 3.35
C LEU A 50 9.59 20.87 4.19
N GLU A 51 10.14 20.43 5.33
CA GLU A 51 10.99 21.26 6.19
C GLU A 51 12.35 21.58 5.54
N LYS A 52 12.83 20.75 4.61
CA LYS A 52 14.07 21.01 3.85
C LYS A 52 13.91 22.10 2.77
N ILE A 53 12.72 22.32 2.21
CA ILE A 53 12.46 23.36 1.19
C ILE A 53 12.87 24.77 1.67
N PRO A 54 12.45 25.25 2.86
CA PRO A 54 12.87 26.54 3.36
C PRO A 54 14.35 26.56 3.76
N GLN A 55 14.89 25.46 4.28
CA GLN A 55 16.31 25.35 4.65
C GLN A 55 17.23 25.46 3.43
N ALA A 56 16.92 24.79 2.32
CA ALA A 56 17.65 24.91 1.05
C ALA A 56 17.56 26.32 0.43
N GLY A 57 16.56 27.11 0.85
CA GLY A 57 16.38 28.50 0.45
C GLY A 57 16.89 29.51 1.47
N ALA A 58 17.43 29.10 2.62
CA ALA A 58 17.92 29.99 3.67
C ALA A 58 19.24 30.68 3.26
N TYR A 59 19.64 31.71 4.00
CA TYR A 59 21.01 32.23 3.88
C TYR A 59 21.94 31.30 4.65
N GLU A 60 23.17 31.13 4.19
CA GLU A 60 24.20 30.46 4.98
C GLU A 60 24.46 31.30 6.24
N ASP A 61 24.58 30.63 7.38
CA ASP A 61 24.82 31.28 8.65
C ASP A 61 26.25 31.86 8.65
N PRO A 62 26.43 33.11 9.09
CA PRO A 62 27.75 33.69 9.16
C PRO A 62 28.56 33.00 10.26
N GLU A 63 29.77 32.55 9.92
CA GLU A 63 30.71 31.97 10.89
C GLU A 63 31.40 33.12 11.63
N LEU A 64 31.17 33.20 12.94
CA LEU A 64 31.83 34.13 13.84
C LEU A 64 32.98 33.40 14.55
N ASP A 65 34.21 33.82 14.29
CA ASP A 65 35.40 33.37 15.03
C ASP A 65 35.86 34.46 16.00
N ILE A 66 36.10 34.06 17.26
CA ILE A 66 36.52 34.94 18.36
C ILE A 66 37.85 34.43 18.91
N GLY A 67 38.94 35.09 18.56
CA GLY A 67 40.28 34.75 19.03
C GLY A 67 40.72 35.66 20.17
N VAL A 68 41.01 35.11 21.36
CA VAL A 68 41.61 35.86 22.48
C VAL A 68 43.10 35.53 22.57
N PHE A 69 43.96 36.53 22.41
CA PHE A 69 45.41 36.35 22.40
C PHE A 69 45.99 36.51 23.82
N VAL A 70 46.43 35.40 24.42
CA VAL A 70 47.04 35.38 25.77
C VAL A 70 48.43 36.04 25.78
N LYS A 71 49.12 36.06 24.63
CA LYS A 71 50.33 36.86 24.40
C LYS A 71 50.01 37.96 23.39
N PRO A 72 50.09 39.25 23.78
CA PRO A 72 49.94 40.35 22.85
C PRO A 72 51.07 40.26 21.83
N MET A 73 50.74 40.09 20.54
CA MET A 73 51.72 40.32 19.48
C MET A 73 51.78 41.82 19.19
N GLU A 74 52.98 42.35 18.96
CA GLU A 74 53.15 43.75 18.60
C GLU A 74 52.75 43.94 17.13
N THR A 75 51.58 44.56 16.92
CA THR A 75 51.17 45.08 15.62
C THR A 75 51.56 46.56 15.56
N LEU A 76 51.96 47.05 14.38
CA LEU A 76 52.42 48.44 14.13
C LEU A 76 51.43 49.55 14.56
N SER A 77 50.21 49.21 14.95
CA SER A 77 49.14 50.13 15.37
C SER A 77 48.68 49.97 16.83
N GLY A 78 49.34 49.15 17.66
CA GLY A 78 49.02 48.95 19.07
C GLY A 78 48.67 47.51 19.47
N LYS A 79 48.50 47.30 20.78
CA LYS A 79 48.37 45.99 21.45
C LYS A 79 47.01 45.34 21.13
N GLN A 80 46.97 44.29 20.30
CA GLN A 80 45.75 43.55 19.98
C GLN A 80 45.54 42.41 20.99
N ILE A 81 44.38 42.40 21.66
CA ILE A 81 44.08 41.47 22.78
C ILE A 81 42.94 40.50 22.40
N ALA A 82 42.12 40.88 21.42
CA ALA A 82 41.07 40.05 20.84
C ALA A 82 40.91 40.40 19.36
N ASP A 83 40.56 39.40 18.55
CA ASP A 83 40.18 39.56 17.15
C ASP A 83 38.79 38.92 16.93
N PHE A 84 37.96 39.59 16.13
CA PHE A 84 36.60 39.17 15.81
C PHE A 84 36.49 39.10 14.29
N THR A 85 36.44 37.89 13.73
CA THR A 85 36.32 37.69 12.28
C THR A 85 34.95 37.10 11.97
N LEU A 86 34.20 37.74 11.06
CA LEU A 86 32.92 37.24 10.55
C LEU A 86 33.11 36.83 9.09
N MET A 87 33.07 35.53 8.81
CA MET A 87 33.11 34.97 7.47
C MET A 87 31.68 34.61 7.04
N GLN A 88 31.22 35.06 5.87
CA GLN A 88 30.02 34.49 5.27
C GLN A 88 30.23 34.29 3.78
N MET A 89 29.91 33.10 3.29
CA MET A 89 29.85 32.84 1.87
C MET A 89 28.60 33.52 1.30
N PHE A 90 28.78 34.26 0.20
CA PHE A 90 27.66 34.85 -0.53
C PHE A 90 27.28 33.93 -1.68
N PRO A 91 26.09 33.30 -1.66
CA PRO A 91 25.67 32.43 -2.75
C PRO A 91 25.49 33.23 -4.03
N TRP A 92 26.05 32.73 -5.13
CA TRP A 92 25.87 33.30 -6.47
C TRP A 92 24.38 33.34 -6.85
N PHE A 93 23.98 34.38 -7.59
CA PHE A 93 22.60 34.55 -8.06
C PHE A 93 22.12 33.30 -8.82
N GLY A 94 20.97 32.75 -8.40
CA GLY A 94 20.32 31.63 -9.07
C GLY A 94 20.50 30.27 -8.39
N THR A 95 21.61 30.01 -7.68
CA THR A 95 21.86 28.71 -7.02
C THR A 95 20.79 28.38 -5.98
N ARG A 96 20.29 29.38 -5.24
CA ARG A 96 19.21 29.22 -4.25
C ARG A 96 17.87 28.87 -4.88
N LYS A 97 17.56 29.44 -6.04
CA LYS A 97 16.32 29.13 -6.76
C LYS A 97 16.36 27.69 -7.28
N ALA A 98 17.50 27.26 -7.80
CA ALA A 98 17.73 25.89 -8.23
C ALA A 98 17.63 24.91 -7.06
N ALA A 99 18.32 25.16 -5.95
CA ALA A 99 18.29 24.31 -4.75
C ALA A 99 16.89 24.19 -4.14
N ARG A 100 16.14 25.30 -4.06
CA ARG A 100 14.73 25.26 -3.63
C ARG A 100 13.86 24.46 -4.58
N ASN A 101 14.06 24.59 -5.90
CA ASN A 101 13.27 23.87 -6.89
C ASN A 101 13.53 22.35 -6.80
N GLU A 102 14.79 21.95 -6.67
CA GLU A 102 15.17 20.56 -6.44
C GLU A 102 14.55 20.01 -5.15
N ALA A 103 14.68 20.73 -4.02
CA ALA A 103 14.06 20.32 -2.76
C ALA A 103 12.53 20.21 -2.85
N THR A 104 11.89 21.07 -3.67
CA THR A 104 10.44 21.03 -3.93
C THR A 104 10.07 19.77 -4.70
N GLU A 105 10.81 19.42 -5.75
CA GLU A 105 10.56 18.21 -6.53
C GLU A 105 10.82 16.95 -5.72
N MET A 106 11.90 16.92 -4.93
CA MET A 106 12.18 15.83 -4.00
C MET A 106 11.03 15.64 -2.98
N SER A 107 10.43 16.74 -2.52
CA SER A 107 9.27 16.69 -1.62
C SER A 107 8.02 16.15 -2.31
N ARG A 108 7.84 16.46 -3.60
CA ARG A 108 6.76 15.91 -4.42
C ARG A 108 6.93 14.40 -4.59
N THR A 109 8.14 13.93 -4.88
CA THR A 109 8.43 12.49 -4.96
C THR A 109 8.14 11.79 -3.64
N ALA A 110 8.58 12.35 -2.50
CA ALA A 110 8.29 11.78 -1.18
C ALA A 110 6.78 11.71 -0.87
N TYR A 111 6.00 12.70 -1.33
CA TYR A 111 4.54 12.67 -1.21
C TYR A 111 3.91 11.55 -2.05
N GLU A 112 4.41 11.34 -3.26
CA GLU A 112 3.93 10.28 -4.15
C GLU A 112 4.22 8.89 -3.57
N GLN A 113 5.41 8.69 -2.98
CA GLN A 113 5.78 7.47 -2.27
C GLN A 113 4.86 7.20 -1.07
N PHE A 114 4.57 8.21 -0.24
CA PHE A 114 3.60 8.09 0.85
C PHE A 114 2.21 7.67 0.34
N ARG A 115 1.76 8.29 -0.76
CA ARG A 115 0.46 7.97 -1.36
C ARG A 115 0.42 6.56 -1.91
N GLU A 116 1.49 6.12 -2.57
CA GLU A 116 1.63 4.75 -3.08
C GLU A 116 1.60 3.72 -1.95
N ALA A 117 2.40 3.92 -0.91
CA ALA A 117 2.42 3.07 0.29
C ALA A 117 1.03 2.90 0.90
N ARG A 118 0.30 4.00 1.08
CA ARG A 118 -1.07 3.98 1.60
C ARG A 118 -2.03 3.24 0.67
N ASN A 119 -1.93 3.47 -0.63
CA ASN A 119 -2.80 2.84 -1.61
C ASN A 119 -2.55 1.32 -1.69
N ASN A 120 -1.29 0.89 -1.62
CA ASN A 120 -0.93 -0.51 -1.60
C ASN A 120 -1.50 -1.20 -0.36
N LEU A 121 -1.35 -0.59 0.83
CA LEU A 121 -1.95 -1.09 2.05
C LEU A 121 -3.48 -1.25 1.91
N PHE A 122 -4.16 -0.26 1.35
CA PHE A 122 -5.62 -0.34 1.14
C PHE A 122 -6.01 -1.42 0.14
N TYR A 123 -5.20 -1.64 -0.88
CA TYR A 123 -5.40 -2.71 -1.83
C TYR A 123 -5.27 -4.08 -1.17
N GLU A 124 -4.22 -4.30 -0.37
CA GLU A 124 -4.01 -5.55 0.37
C GLU A 124 -5.15 -5.84 1.35
N VAL A 125 -5.57 -4.86 2.15
CA VAL A 125 -6.68 -5.06 3.11
C VAL A 125 -7.97 -5.41 2.38
N LYS A 126 -8.28 -4.71 1.28
CA LYS A 126 -9.48 -4.99 0.48
C LYS A 126 -9.43 -6.35 -0.19
N SER A 127 -8.30 -6.73 -0.78
CA SER A 127 -8.16 -8.01 -1.47
C SER A 127 -8.38 -9.17 -0.50
N GLN A 128 -7.79 -9.10 0.70
CA GLN A 128 -7.97 -10.12 1.73
C GLN A 128 -9.41 -10.16 2.26
N TRP A 129 -10.03 -9.00 2.46
CA TRP A 129 -11.44 -8.94 2.85
C TRP A 129 -12.35 -9.62 1.82
N TYR A 130 -12.17 -9.32 0.53
CA TYR A 130 -12.97 -9.95 -0.52
C TYR A 130 -12.71 -11.45 -0.64
N GLN A 131 -11.48 -11.90 -0.44
CA GLN A 131 -11.17 -13.34 -0.37
C GLN A 131 -11.93 -14.01 0.78
N LEU A 132 -11.96 -13.39 1.96
CA LEU A 132 -12.71 -13.89 3.11
C LEU A 132 -14.21 -13.94 2.83
N CYS A 133 -14.78 -12.90 2.22
CA CYS A 133 -16.19 -12.88 1.82
C CYS A 133 -16.51 -14.03 0.85
N ASN A 134 -15.68 -14.24 -0.18
CA ASN A 134 -15.87 -15.33 -1.13
C ASN A 134 -15.82 -16.70 -0.45
N LEU A 135 -14.89 -16.91 0.47
CA LEU A 135 -14.77 -18.17 1.21
C LEU A 135 -15.98 -18.41 2.12
N ASN A 136 -16.48 -17.36 2.78
CA ASN A 136 -17.68 -17.44 3.61
C ASN A 136 -18.92 -17.85 2.78
N GLU A 137 -19.07 -17.29 1.58
CA GLU A 137 -20.17 -17.69 0.68
C GLU A 137 -20.02 -19.15 0.20
N GLN A 138 -18.81 -19.61 -0.11
CA GLN A 138 -18.58 -21.03 -0.45
C GLN A 138 -18.89 -21.96 0.72
N TYR A 139 -18.53 -21.55 1.94
CA TYR A 139 -18.82 -22.30 3.16
C TYR A 139 -20.32 -22.44 3.38
N LYS A 140 -21.09 -21.35 3.27
CA LYS A 140 -22.56 -21.37 3.38
C LYS A 140 -23.20 -22.28 2.33
N ASN A 141 -22.75 -22.19 1.08
CA ASN A 141 -23.26 -23.06 0.01
C ASN A 141 -22.95 -24.54 0.28
N THR A 142 -21.75 -24.85 0.75
CA THR A 142 -21.36 -26.22 1.09
C THR A 142 -22.20 -26.76 2.27
N GLN A 143 -22.45 -25.93 3.28
CA GLN A 143 -23.30 -26.27 4.41
C GLN A 143 -24.75 -26.53 3.98
N ALA A 144 -25.29 -25.72 3.06
CA ALA A 144 -26.62 -25.94 2.48
C ALA A 144 -26.67 -27.25 1.67
N ASN A 145 -25.64 -27.55 0.88
CA ASN A 145 -25.53 -28.81 0.14
C ASN A 145 -25.48 -30.03 1.09
N LEU A 146 -24.74 -29.94 2.19
CA LEU A 146 -24.67 -31.00 3.20
C LEU A 146 -26.06 -31.25 3.80
N ALA A 147 -26.79 -30.19 4.16
CA ALA A 147 -28.15 -30.30 4.68
C ALA A 147 -29.12 -30.97 3.67
N LEU A 148 -28.97 -30.69 2.38
CA LEU A 148 -29.76 -31.35 1.32
C LEU A 148 -29.43 -32.85 1.21
N LEU A 149 -28.15 -33.21 1.28
CA LEU A 149 -27.71 -34.60 1.24
C LEU A 149 -28.26 -35.40 2.43
N GLU A 150 -28.26 -34.83 3.64
CA GLU A 150 -28.86 -35.47 4.82
C GLU A 150 -30.37 -35.71 4.65
N GLN A 151 -31.09 -34.80 4.00
CA GLN A 151 -32.52 -34.96 3.72
C GLN A 151 -32.77 -36.10 2.72
N LEU A 152 -31.95 -36.19 1.67
CA LEU A 152 -32.02 -37.27 0.68
C LEU A 152 -31.71 -38.63 1.30
N GLU A 153 -30.70 -38.70 2.18
CA GLU A 153 -30.36 -39.92 2.92
C GLU A 153 -31.55 -40.40 3.76
N LYS A 154 -32.15 -39.51 4.57
CA LYS A 154 -33.33 -39.83 5.37
C LYS A 154 -34.50 -40.31 4.52
N LEU A 155 -34.73 -39.66 3.36
CA LEU A 155 -35.80 -40.05 2.45
C LEU A 155 -35.54 -41.43 1.82
N ALA A 156 -34.31 -41.71 1.40
CA ALA A 156 -33.91 -43.00 0.84
C ALA A 156 -34.03 -44.13 1.87
N LEU A 157 -33.58 -43.90 3.11
CA LEU A 157 -33.72 -44.86 4.21
C LEU A 157 -35.20 -45.13 4.52
N ASN A 158 -36.03 -44.10 4.60
CA ASN A 158 -37.47 -44.26 4.82
C ASN A 158 -38.13 -45.08 3.70
N ARG A 159 -37.76 -44.84 2.43
CA ARG A 159 -38.27 -45.62 1.29
C ARG A 159 -37.79 -47.06 1.30
N TYR A 160 -36.56 -47.33 1.73
CA TYR A 160 -36.03 -48.68 1.88
C TYR A 160 -36.72 -49.45 3.02
N SER A 161 -37.01 -48.78 4.14
CA SER A 161 -37.69 -49.38 5.29
C SER A 161 -39.21 -49.55 5.09
N ALA A 162 -39.80 -48.88 4.09
CA ALA A 162 -41.20 -49.05 3.76
C ALA A 162 -41.41 -50.34 2.94
N PRO A 163 -42.36 -51.22 3.31
CA PRO A 163 -42.62 -52.43 2.54
C PRO A 163 -43.10 -52.05 1.13
N SER A 164 -42.38 -52.55 0.13
CA SER A 164 -42.58 -52.27 -1.30
C SER A 164 -44.04 -52.41 -1.74
N ALA A 165 -44.64 -51.29 -2.13
CA ALA A 165 -45.79 -51.26 -3.02
C ALA A 165 -45.58 -50.13 -4.03
N ASN A 166 -45.23 -50.52 -5.26
CA ASN A 166 -45.19 -49.71 -6.49
C ASN A 166 -44.18 -48.55 -6.55
N ALA A 167 -43.01 -48.82 -7.10
CA ALA A 167 -42.08 -47.79 -7.56
C ALA A 167 -42.51 -47.21 -8.92
N PRO A 168 -42.73 -45.89 -9.06
CA PRO A 168 -42.46 -45.23 -10.32
C PRO A 168 -40.96 -44.87 -10.38
N ALA A 169 -40.37 -45.06 -11.55
CA ALA A 169 -38.99 -44.72 -11.84
C ALA A 169 -38.68 -43.26 -11.46
N SER A 170 -37.56 -43.06 -10.75
CA SER A 170 -37.01 -41.75 -10.42
C SER A 170 -36.77 -40.95 -11.69
N THR A 171 -37.71 -40.09 -12.06
CA THR A 171 -37.44 -39.06 -13.06
C THR A 171 -36.68 -37.96 -12.34
N VAL A 172 -35.36 -38.03 -12.39
CA VAL A 172 -34.50 -36.91 -12.01
C VAL A 172 -34.77 -35.81 -13.04
N THR A 173 -35.60 -34.83 -12.69
CA THR A 173 -35.64 -33.58 -13.43
C THR A 173 -34.29 -32.89 -13.24
N PRO A 174 -33.54 -32.59 -14.32
CA PRO A 174 -32.35 -31.78 -14.18
C PRO A 174 -32.79 -30.40 -13.67
N ILE A 175 -32.32 -30.04 -12.48
CA ILE A 175 -32.44 -28.67 -11.98
C ILE A 175 -31.51 -27.85 -12.86
N THR A 176 -32.06 -27.13 -13.84
CA THR A 176 -31.35 -26.05 -14.52
C THR A 176 -31.12 -24.94 -13.49
N GLY A 177 -30.09 -25.11 -12.66
CA GLY A 177 -29.54 -24.02 -11.87
C GLY A 177 -28.87 -23.05 -12.83
N ASN A 178 -29.25 -21.78 -12.77
CA ASN A 178 -28.50 -20.71 -13.41
C ASN A 178 -27.06 -20.78 -12.91
N VAL A 179 -26.17 -21.34 -13.73
CA VAL A 179 -24.73 -21.18 -13.56
C VAL A 179 -24.43 -19.71 -13.88
N VAL A 180 -24.42 -18.87 -12.84
CA VAL A 180 -23.77 -17.56 -12.95
C VAL A 180 -22.28 -17.84 -13.04
N THR A 181 -21.79 -17.87 -14.27
CA THR A 181 -20.36 -17.87 -14.55
C THR A 181 -19.75 -16.60 -13.96
N PRO A 182 -18.62 -16.68 -13.25
CA PRO A 182 -17.89 -15.48 -12.86
C PRO A 182 -17.46 -14.72 -14.12
N PRO A 183 -17.52 -13.38 -14.16
CA PRO A 183 -17.00 -12.63 -15.29
C PRO A 183 -15.49 -12.91 -15.39
N ALA A 184 -15.07 -13.42 -16.54
CA ALA A 184 -13.67 -13.55 -16.88
C ALA A 184 -13.02 -12.17 -16.73
N SER A 185 -12.02 -12.07 -15.86
CA SER A 185 -11.09 -10.95 -15.86
C SER A 185 -10.34 -11.01 -17.19
N SER A 186 -10.80 -10.25 -18.17
CA SER A 186 -10.03 -9.92 -19.36
C SER A 186 -8.79 -9.16 -18.89
N GLY A 187 -7.72 -9.89 -18.61
CA GLY A 187 -6.39 -9.33 -18.65
C GLY A 187 -6.16 -8.85 -20.07
N ASN A 188 -6.34 -7.55 -20.29
CA ASN A 188 -5.82 -6.93 -21.49
C ASN A 188 -4.30 -6.99 -21.38
N SER A 189 -3.72 -7.98 -22.03
CA SER A 189 -2.30 -7.99 -22.39
C SER A 189 -2.01 -6.70 -23.16
N MET A 190 -1.23 -5.81 -22.56
CA MET A 190 -0.59 -4.71 -23.28
C MET A 190 0.52 -5.29 -24.16
N ASP A 191 0.14 -5.81 -25.32
CA ASP A 191 1.07 -6.17 -26.39
C ASP A 191 0.74 -5.36 -27.63
N ASN A 192 1.00 -4.05 -27.59
CA ASN A 192 1.31 -3.28 -28.81
C ASN A 192 1.85 -1.87 -28.46
N MET A 193 3.13 -1.76 -28.16
CA MET A 193 3.87 -0.52 -28.38
C MET A 193 5.17 -0.84 -29.12
N GLY A 194 5.05 -0.95 -30.44
CA GLY A 194 6.19 -1.08 -31.33
C GLY A 194 5.91 -0.43 -32.68
N GLY A 195 6.53 0.73 -32.91
CA GLY A 195 6.83 1.20 -34.26
C GLY A 195 5.94 2.32 -34.81
N MET A 196 6.24 3.56 -34.43
CA MET A 196 5.90 4.74 -35.24
C MET A 196 7.20 5.44 -35.63
N GLY A 197 7.53 5.38 -36.92
CA GLY A 197 8.69 6.04 -37.56
C GLY A 197 8.64 5.76 -39.06
N SER A 198 7.89 6.56 -39.80
CA SER A 198 8.40 7.63 -40.69
C SER A 198 8.96 7.12 -42.04
N SER A 199 8.14 7.31 -43.07
CA SER A 199 8.42 7.90 -44.41
C SER A 199 9.78 7.74 -45.09
N SER A 200 9.69 7.63 -46.44
CA SER A 200 10.69 7.76 -47.52
C SER A 200 11.31 6.41 -47.96
N GLN A 201 11.58 6.06 -49.23
CA GLN A 201 11.40 6.63 -50.59
C GLN A 201 12.09 5.62 -51.55
N ALA A 202 11.53 5.36 -52.76
CA ALA A 202 12.19 4.83 -54.00
C ALA A 202 12.97 3.47 -53.92
N THR A 203 13.07 2.54 -54.89
CA THR A 203 12.87 2.40 -56.36
C THR A 203 12.92 0.88 -56.68
N PRO A 204 12.53 0.42 -57.88
CA PRO A 204 12.37 -1.00 -58.22
C PRO A 204 13.61 -1.59 -58.91
N GLN A 205 13.93 -2.87 -58.68
CA GLN A 205 14.87 -3.61 -59.54
C GLN A 205 14.58 -5.12 -59.53
N GLY A 206 13.89 -5.59 -60.58
CA GLY A 206 13.72 -6.99 -60.92
C GLY A 206 14.43 -7.28 -62.25
N SER A 207 15.28 -8.30 -62.22
CA SER A 207 16.15 -8.81 -63.30
C SER A 207 15.38 -9.43 -64.49
N PRO A 208 16.06 -9.71 -65.62
CA PRO A 208 15.43 -9.89 -66.93
C PRO A 208 15.00 -11.33 -67.19
N ALA A 209 13.96 -11.50 -68.01
CA ALA A 209 13.66 -12.75 -68.71
C ALA A 209 13.40 -12.40 -70.19
N GLY A 210 14.26 -12.90 -71.06
CA GLY A 210 14.04 -12.87 -72.50
C GLY A 210 13.09 -13.99 -72.92
N ASN A 211 12.40 -13.80 -74.05
CA ASN A 211 12.48 -14.71 -75.20
C ASN A 211 11.71 -14.12 -76.39
N SER A 212 12.27 -14.34 -77.59
CA SER A 212 11.67 -14.25 -78.94
C SER A 212 11.17 -12.90 -79.46
#